data_AF-A0A2P4SR39-F1
#
_entry.id   AF-A0A2P4SR39-F1
#
_cell.length_a   1.000
_cell.length_b   1.000
_cell.length_c   1.000
_cell.angle_alpha   90.00
_cell.angle_beta   90.00
_cell.angle_gamma   90.00
#
_symmetry.space_group_name_H-M   'P 1'
#
loop_
_entity.id
_entity.type
_entity.pdbx_description
1 polymer ?
#
loop_
_entity_poly.entity_id
_entity_poly.type
_entity_poly.pdbx_seq_one_letter_code
_entity_poly.pdbx_strand_id
1 'polypeptide(L)'
;VIPDWKEQEWNAEKPESYAGIFHFQFWRFGQWLDVVIDDRLPTLHNQLIYCHSNSKNEFWCALVEKAYAKLSGCYEALDGGNTADALVDFTGGVSEPIDLTEGDYTTDEAKRNLLFERVLKVHNRGGLISCSIKAMSAADMEARLACGLVKGHAYAVTDVRKVRLGHGLLSFFKSEKLDMIRMRNPWGEREWNGPWSDTSEEWQKVSKSEREKMGMTVEDDGEFWMTFEDFCRYFTDIIKCRLINTSYLSIHKTWEEAVLHGAWTRHDDPLKNRSGGCINHKDTFLQNPQYVFDVKKAEDEVLISIQQKPKRTSRKEGKGENLAIGFDIHKVELNRNYRMHTLQQKVASSIYINSRSVFLRTDLKEGRYVIIPTTFDPGHVGEFLLRIFTDVPSDCRELTLDEPPHTCWSGMCGYPQVVSQIHVLTAAGLKNQDSQGGNGLSLPVVQSQRDWELFQGEKREMVS
;
A
#
# COMPACT_ATOMS: atom_id res chain seq x y z
N VAL A 1 6.25 35.31 -3.55
CA VAL A 1 5.45 34.64 -2.51
C VAL A 1 4.10 34.34 -3.14
N ILE A 2 3.65 33.09 -3.12
CA ILE A 2 2.29 32.76 -3.56
C ILE A 2 1.36 33.18 -2.42
N PRO A 3 0.39 34.08 -2.64
CA PRO A 3 -0.50 34.52 -1.57
C PRO A 3 -1.36 33.36 -1.06
N ASP A 4 -1.67 33.35 0.24
CA ASP A 4 -2.59 32.35 0.82
C ASP A 4 -3.97 32.46 0.12
N TRP A 5 -4.71 31.35 0.02
CA TRP A 5 -6.06 31.35 -0.55
C TRP A 5 -6.98 32.36 0.15
N LYS A 6 -6.79 32.61 1.46
CA LYS A 6 -7.54 33.63 2.20
C LYS A 6 -7.24 35.05 1.75
N GLU A 7 -6.02 35.31 1.30
CA GLU A 7 -5.59 36.62 0.80
C GLU A 7 -6.07 36.85 -0.64
N GLN A 8 -6.48 35.77 -1.32
CA GLN A 8 -7.01 35.77 -2.67
C GLN A 8 -8.51 35.47 -2.73
N GLU A 9 -9.26 35.62 -1.63
CA GLU A 9 -10.71 35.54 -1.70
C GLU A 9 -11.22 36.72 -2.53
N TRP A 10 -12.03 36.43 -3.56
CA TRP A 10 -12.48 37.46 -4.50
C TRP A 10 -13.26 38.56 -3.78
N ASN A 11 -12.79 39.80 -3.91
CA ASN A 11 -13.43 40.98 -3.33
C ASN A 11 -13.66 42.03 -4.42
N ALA A 12 -14.93 42.36 -4.68
CA ALA A 12 -15.30 43.37 -5.67
C ALA A 12 -14.75 44.79 -5.37
N GLU A 13 -14.49 45.10 -4.09
CA GLU A 13 -13.93 46.37 -3.65
C GLU A 13 -12.39 46.43 -3.77
N LYS A 14 -11.73 45.26 -3.84
CA LYS A 14 -10.28 45.12 -3.93
C LYS A 14 -9.90 44.05 -4.96
N PRO A 15 -10.28 44.22 -6.25
CA PRO A 15 -10.00 43.21 -7.27
C PRO A 15 -8.50 42.92 -7.44
N GLU A 16 -7.63 43.86 -7.07
CA GLU A 16 -6.17 43.73 -7.09
C GLU A 16 -5.61 42.74 -6.06
N SER A 17 -6.38 42.33 -5.04
CA SER A 17 -5.93 41.31 -4.09
C SER A 17 -6.01 39.90 -4.68
N TYR A 18 -6.86 39.70 -5.69
CA TYR A 18 -6.95 38.44 -6.40
C TYR A 18 -5.89 38.33 -7.50
N ALA A 19 -4.98 37.38 -7.36
CA ALA A 19 -3.87 37.19 -8.30
C ALA A 19 -4.10 36.04 -9.30
N GLY A 20 -5.25 35.34 -9.23
CA GLY A 20 -5.58 34.24 -10.14
C GLY A 20 -4.58 33.07 -10.08
N ILE A 21 -3.94 32.86 -8.92
CA ILE A 21 -2.87 31.87 -8.74
C ILE A 21 -3.15 30.98 -7.53
N PHE A 22 -3.08 29.68 -7.73
CA PHE A 22 -3.32 28.66 -6.71
C PHE A 22 -2.17 27.68 -6.65
N HIS A 23 -2.03 26.97 -5.53
CA HIS A 23 -1.05 25.90 -5.40
C HIS A 23 -1.63 24.72 -4.62
N PHE A 24 -1.16 23.53 -4.96
CA PHE A 24 -1.57 22.28 -4.32
C PHE A 24 -0.35 21.40 -4.08
N GLN A 25 -0.39 20.60 -3.02
CA GLN A 25 0.68 19.67 -2.69
C GLN A 25 0.27 18.25 -3.04
N PHE A 26 1.14 17.55 -3.76
CA PHE A 26 0.96 16.14 -4.10
C PHE A 26 2.18 15.34 -3.64
N TRP A 27 1.93 14.20 -3.02
CA TRP A 27 2.98 13.26 -2.68
C TRP A 27 3.42 12.51 -3.94
N ARG A 28 4.72 12.54 -4.24
CA ARG A 28 5.31 11.83 -5.37
C ARG A 28 6.61 11.18 -4.93
N PHE A 29 6.61 9.86 -4.95
CA PHE A 29 7.83 9.07 -4.80
C PHE A 29 8.63 9.45 -3.54
N GLY A 30 7.94 9.56 -2.40
CA GLY A 30 8.55 9.87 -1.10
C GLY A 30 8.58 11.35 -0.72
N GLN A 31 8.13 12.26 -1.59
CA GLN A 31 8.28 13.70 -1.37
C GLN A 31 6.99 14.46 -1.70
N TRP A 32 6.67 15.49 -0.90
CA TRP A 32 5.59 16.43 -1.23
C TRP A 32 6.08 17.46 -2.24
N LEU A 33 5.39 17.55 -3.38
CA LEU A 33 5.67 18.49 -4.45
C LEU A 33 4.60 19.58 -4.48
N ASP A 34 5.04 20.83 -4.45
CA ASP A 34 4.17 22.00 -4.62
C ASP A 34 3.94 22.29 -6.11
N VAL A 35 2.67 22.32 -6.52
CA VAL A 35 2.25 22.53 -7.90
C VAL A 35 1.40 23.79 -8.00
N VAL A 36 1.99 24.80 -8.62
CA VAL A 36 1.37 26.12 -8.83
C VAL A 36 0.62 26.14 -10.15
N ILE A 37 -0.60 26.67 -10.17
CA ILE A 37 -1.43 26.84 -11.37
C ILE A 37 -2.10 28.21 -11.39
N ASP A 38 -2.49 28.65 -12.59
CA ASP A 38 -3.48 29.72 -12.73
C ASP A 38 -4.91 29.17 -12.62
N ASP A 39 -5.91 30.05 -12.65
CA ASP A 39 -7.34 29.73 -12.49
C ASP A 39 -8.09 29.47 -13.82
N ARG A 40 -7.41 29.49 -14.97
CA ARG A 40 -8.06 29.27 -16.27
C ARG A 40 -8.48 27.82 -16.43
N LEU A 41 -9.77 27.54 -16.41
CA LEU A 41 -10.31 26.19 -16.54
C LEU A 41 -10.82 25.92 -17.96
N PRO A 42 -10.69 24.69 -18.48
CA PRO A 42 -11.30 24.31 -19.76
C PRO A 42 -12.82 24.40 -19.70
N THR A 43 -13.42 25.11 -20.67
CA THR A 43 -14.88 25.27 -20.77
C THR A 43 -15.36 25.03 -22.18
N LEU A 44 -16.56 24.46 -22.31
CA LEU A 44 -17.32 24.38 -23.56
C LEU A 44 -18.69 25.00 -23.32
N HIS A 45 -19.11 25.94 -24.16
CA HIS A 45 -20.34 26.71 -23.97
C HIS A 45 -20.45 27.35 -22.55
N ASN A 46 -19.33 27.84 -22.03
CA ASN A 46 -19.24 28.45 -20.68
C ASN A 46 -19.58 27.49 -19.52
N GLN A 47 -19.49 26.19 -19.76
CA GLN A 47 -19.59 25.15 -18.74
C GLN A 47 -18.25 24.41 -18.62
N LEU A 48 -17.88 24.07 -17.39
CA LEU A 48 -16.70 23.25 -17.12
C LEU A 48 -16.90 21.86 -17.73
N ILE A 49 -15.89 21.36 -18.45
CA ILE A 49 -15.96 20.05 -19.13
C ILE A 49 -15.31 18.91 -18.34
N TYR A 50 -14.63 19.23 -17.24
CA TYR A 50 -14.00 18.26 -16.34
C TYR A 50 -14.64 18.33 -14.93
N CYS A 51 -13.89 17.98 -13.88
CA CYS A 51 -14.39 18.00 -12.51
C CYS A 51 -14.95 19.38 -12.15
N HIS A 52 -16.15 19.39 -11.55
CA HIS A 52 -16.81 20.59 -11.06
C HIS A 52 -17.68 20.25 -9.85
N SER A 53 -17.96 21.24 -9.03
CA SER A 53 -18.90 21.10 -7.91
C SER A 53 -20.34 21.26 -8.40
N ASN A 54 -21.27 20.66 -7.68
CA ASN A 54 -22.70 20.97 -7.80
C ASN A 54 -23.00 22.43 -7.37
N SER A 55 -22.14 23.00 -6.52
CA SER A 55 -22.18 24.41 -6.16
C SER A 55 -21.47 25.26 -7.22
N LYS A 56 -22.20 26.19 -7.84
CA LYS A 56 -21.66 27.07 -8.91
C LYS A 56 -20.53 28.01 -8.47
N ASN A 57 -20.38 28.22 -7.16
CA ASN A 57 -19.38 29.13 -6.59
C ASN A 57 -18.19 28.39 -5.97
N GLU A 58 -18.06 27.09 -6.22
CA GLU A 58 -17.00 26.25 -5.65
C GLU A 58 -16.12 25.68 -6.78
N PHE A 59 -14.86 26.10 -6.83
CA PHE A 59 -13.92 25.77 -7.92
C PHE A 59 -12.71 24.94 -7.47
N TRP A 60 -12.56 24.65 -6.18
CA TRP A 60 -11.35 24.01 -5.66
C TRP A 60 -11.13 22.62 -6.28
N CYS A 61 -12.18 21.83 -6.51
CA CYS A 61 -12.07 20.50 -7.11
C CYS A 61 -11.54 20.57 -8.56
N ALA A 62 -12.06 21.53 -9.35
CA ALA A 62 -11.59 21.78 -10.72
C ALA A 62 -10.12 22.24 -10.75
N LEU A 63 -9.72 23.06 -9.78
CA LEU A 63 -8.33 23.55 -9.65
C LEU A 63 -7.38 22.43 -9.18
N VAL A 64 -7.80 21.58 -8.24
CA VAL A 64 -7.03 20.40 -7.82
C VAL A 64 -6.80 19.47 -9.00
N GLU A 65 -7.85 19.15 -9.76
CA GLU A 65 -7.73 18.32 -10.96
C GLU A 65 -6.78 18.94 -11.98
N LYS A 66 -6.87 20.26 -12.22
CA LYS A 66 -5.94 20.99 -13.09
C LYS A 66 -4.48 20.85 -12.64
N ALA A 67 -4.23 21.00 -11.34
CA ALA A 67 -2.88 20.86 -10.79
C ALA A 67 -2.37 19.42 -10.93
N TYR A 68 -3.24 18.43 -10.74
CA TYR A 68 -2.90 17.02 -10.92
C TYR A 68 -2.68 16.66 -12.40
N ALA A 69 -3.47 17.23 -13.32
CA ALA A 69 -3.27 17.14 -14.77
C ALA A 69 -1.94 17.75 -15.18
N LYS A 70 -1.58 18.93 -14.65
CA LYS A 70 -0.27 19.56 -14.88
C LYS A 70 0.87 18.67 -14.42
N LEU A 71 0.74 18.04 -13.24
CA LEU A 71 1.73 17.11 -12.69
C LEU A 71 1.88 15.86 -13.57
N SER A 72 0.77 15.40 -14.15
CA SER A 72 0.71 14.24 -15.04
C SER A 72 1.08 14.55 -16.49
N GLY A 73 1.10 15.84 -16.86
CA GLY A 73 1.49 16.36 -18.17
C GLY A 73 0.35 17.04 -18.93
N CYS A 74 -0.85 16.47 -18.90
CA CYS A 74 -2.09 17.02 -19.48
C CYS A 74 -3.33 16.36 -18.84
N TYR A 75 -4.53 16.86 -19.16
CA TYR A 75 -5.79 16.25 -18.69
C TYR A 75 -6.01 14.83 -19.23
N GLU A 76 -5.67 14.59 -20.50
CA GLU A 76 -5.80 13.27 -21.14
C GLU A 76 -4.95 12.19 -20.44
N ALA A 77 -3.83 12.58 -19.82
CA ALA A 77 -3.00 11.66 -19.03
C ALA A 77 -3.69 11.15 -17.75
N LEU A 78 -4.78 11.80 -17.32
CA LEU A 78 -5.58 11.36 -16.17
C LEU A 78 -6.62 10.29 -16.54
N ASP A 79 -6.97 10.16 -17.83
CA ASP A 79 -7.97 9.20 -18.29
C ASP A 79 -7.51 7.76 -17.98
N GLY A 80 -8.40 6.92 -17.47
CA GLY A 80 -8.09 5.57 -17.01
C GLY A 80 -6.98 5.51 -15.94
N GLY A 81 -6.92 6.51 -15.07
CA GLY A 81 -6.01 6.53 -13.91
C GLY A 81 -6.35 5.46 -12.87
N ASN A 82 -5.36 5.01 -12.11
CA ASN A 82 -5.56 4.05 -11.02
C ASN A 82 -5.90 4.80 -9.71
N THR A 83 -7.05 4.52 -9.11
CA THR A 83 -7.50 5.18 -7.87
C THR A 83 -6.55 4.93 -6.69
N ALA A 84 -5.91 3.75 -6.62
CA ALA A 84 -4.93 3.46 -5.57
C ALA A 84 -3.73 4.38 -5.63
N ASP A 85 -3.31 4.72 -6.86
CA ASP A 85 -2.22 5.63 -7.14
C ASP A 85 -2.59 7.07 -6.81
N ALA A 86 -3.78 7.51 -7.22
CA ALA A 86 -4.30 8.83 -6.89
C ALA A 86 -4.39 9.02 -5.37
N LEU A 87 -4.95 8.06 -4.64
CA LEU A 87 -5.06 8.13 -3.18
C LEU A 87 -3.69 8.31 -2.50
N VAL A 88 -2.66 7.61 -2.97
CA VAL A 88 -1.28 7.81 -2.47
C VAL A 88 -0.78 9.21 -2.83
N ASP A 89 -1.00 9.68 -4.05
CA ASP A 89 -0.51 11.00 -4.49
C ASP A 89 -1.19 12.15 -3.75
N PHE A 90 -2.45 11.98 -3.31
CA PHE A 90 -3.17 12.98 -2.52
C PHE A 90 -2.84 12.96 -1.02
N THR A 91 -2.27 11.87 -0.50
CA THR A 91 -2.18 11.67 0.96
C THR A 91 -0.82 11.27 1.50
N GLY A 92 0.08 10.75 0.66
CA GLY A 92 1.30 10.06 1.10
C GLY A 92 1.04 8.74 1.85
N GLY A 93 -0.22 8.28 1.88
CA GLY A 93 -0.63 7.05 2.53
C GLY A 93 -0.14 5.79 1.82
N VAL A 94 -0.68 4.65 2.21
CA VAL A 94 -0.37 3.34 1.62
C VAL A 94 -1.65 2.67 1.19
N SER A 95 -1.76 2.41 -0.11
CA SER A 95 -2.91 1.75 -0.71
C SER A 95 -2.74 0.23 -0.75
N GLU A 96 -3.73 -0.47 -0.20
CA GLU A 96 -3.88 -1.93 -0.29
C GLU A 96 -5.06 -2.23 -1.22
N PRO A 97 -4.80 -2.53 -2.50
CA PRO A 97 -5.82 -3.05 -3.42
C PRO A 97 -6.14 -4.50 -3.09
N ILE A 98 -7.42 -4.86 -3.14
CA ILE A 98 -7.92 -6.22 -2.92
C ILE A 98 -8.91 -6.56 -4.02
N ASP A 99 -8.67 -7.70 -4.68
CA ASP A 99 -9.62 -8.31 -5.59
C ASP A 99 -10.64 -9.14 -4.80
N LEU A 100 -11.90 -8.73 -4.85
CA LEU A 100 -13.00 -9.40 -4.16
C LEU A 100 -13.43 -10.70 -4.87
N THR A 101 -13.10 -10.85 -6.15
CA THR A 101 -13.48 -12.02 -6.96
C THR A 101 -12.55 -13.21 -6.75
N GLU A 102 -11.27 -12.97 -6.40
CA GLU A 102 -10.29 -14.03 -6.15
C GLU A 102 -10.26 -14.51 -4.68
N GLY A 103 -10.86 -13.75 -3.76
CA GLY A 103 -10.71 -14.01 -2.31
C GLY A 103 -11.78 -14.88 -1.68
N ASP A 104 -12.74 -15.41 -2.45
CA ASP A 104 -13.92 -16.15 -1.96
C ASP A 104 -14.78 -15.38 -0.93
N TYR A 105 -14.72 -14.05 -0.90
CA TYR A 105 -15.42 -13.26 0.13
C TYR A 105 -16.95 -13.40 0.06
N THR A 106 -17.49 -13.79 -1.10
CA THR A 106 -18.93 -14.05 -1.27
C THR A 106 -19.34 -15.36 -0.59
N THR A 107 -18.51 -16.40 -0.66
CA THR A 107 -18.85 -17.75 -0.19
C THR A 107 -18.29 -18.07 1.20
N ASP A 108 -17.15 -17.50 1.56
CA ASP A 108 -16.48 -17.71 2.85
C ASP A 108 -16.81 -16.57 3.84
N GLU A 109 -17.71 -16.87 4.77
CA GLU A 109 -18.16 -15.93 5.80
C GLU A 109 -17.01 -15.48 6.72
N ALA A 110 -16.06 -16.36 7.06
CA ALA A 110 -14.96 -16.00 7.96
C ALA A 110 -14.02 -14.99 7.29
N LYS A 111 -13.69 -15.19 6.01
CA LYS A 111 -12.91 -14.22 5.22
C LYS A 111 -13.65 -12.90 5.06
N ARG A 112 -14.96 -12.94 4.78
CA ARG A 112 -15.81 -11.74 4.66
C ARG A 112 -15.84 -10.94 5.95
N ASN A 113 -16.06 -11.59 7.08
CA ASN A 113 -16.10 -10.94 8.40
C ASN A 113 -14.73 -10.32 8.74
N LEU A 114 -13.63 -11.02 8.46
CA LEU A 114 -12.28 -10.49 8.65
C LEU A 114 -12.01 -9.27 7.74
N LEU A 115 -12.46 -9.30 6.49
CA LEU A 115 -12.35 -8.16 5.58
C LEU A 115 -13.16 -6.97 6.09
N PHE A 116 -14.40 -7.18 6.55
CA PHE A 116 -15.24 -6.13 7.13
C PHE A 116 -14.55 -5.44 8.30
N GLU A 117 -14.04 -6.20 9.28
CA GLU A 117 -13.32 -5.65 10.43
C GLU A 117 -12.10 -4.81 10.01
N ARG A 118 -11.40 -5.26 8.96
CA ARG A 118 -10.25 -4.52 8.41
C ARG A 118 -10.66 -3.23 7.73
N VAL A 119 -11.76 -3.24 6.97
CA VAL A 119 -12.34 -2.06 6.30
C VAL A 119 -12.81 -1.05 7.36
N LEU A 120 -13.59 -1.51 8.35
CA LEU A 120 -14.05 -0.72 9.48
C LEU A 120 -12.89 -0.10 10.26
N LYS A 121 -11.83 -0.87 10.53
CA LYS A 121 -10.61 -0.36 11.20
C LYS A 121 -9.90 0.74 10.41
N VAL A 122 -9.88 0.65 9.08
CA VAL A 122 -9.28 1.70 8.22
C VAL A 122 -10.12 2.96 8.26
N HIS A 123 -11.43 2.82 8.05
CA HIS A 123 -12.38 3.93 8.07
C HIS A 123 -12.37 4.67 9.42
N ASN A 124 -12.47 3.95 10.55
CA ASN A 124 -12.41 4.52 11.89
C ASN A 124 -11.09 5.24 12.22
N ARG A 125 -10.03 4.99 11.45
CA ARG A 125 -8.72 5.65 11.60
C ARG A 125 -8.51 6.77 10.57
N GLY A 126 -9.57 7.20 9.89
CA GLY A 126 -9.53 8.25 8.87
C GLY A 126 -8.89 7.83 7.55
N GLY A 127 -8.72 6.52 7.32
CA GLY A 127 -8.24 6.02 6.03
C GLY A 127 -9.28 6.22 4.93
N LEU A 128 -8.81 6.43 3.70
CA LEU A 128 -9.67 6.61 2.53
C LEU A 128 -9.90 5.27 1.85
N ILE A 129 -11.13 5.01 1.45
CA ILE A 129 -11.52 3.72 0.86
C ILE A 129 -12.29 4.00 -0.42
N SER A 130 -11.87 3.32 -1.49
CA SER A 130 -12.56 3.34 -2.78
C SER A 130 -12.85 1.90 -3.22
N CYS A 131 -13.90 1.72 -4.00
CA CYS A 131 -14.27 0.43 -4.57
C CYS A 131 -14.72 0.60 -6.01
N SER A 132 -14.70 -0.47 -6.78
CA SER A 132 -15.12 -0.44 -8.18
C SER A 132 -15.68 -1.78 -8.62
N ILE A 133 -16.34 -1.76 -9.78
CA ILE A 133 -16.82 -2.95 -10.48
C ILE A 133 -16.08 -3.00 -11.81
N LYS A 134 -15.31 -4.06 -12.08
CA LYS A 134 -14.56 -4.23 -13.32
C LYS A 134 -15.51 -4.26 -14.51
N ALA A 135 -15.19 -3.46 -15.53
CA ALA A 135 -15.76 -3.61 -16.86
C ALA A 135 -14.91 -4.64 -17.63
N MET A 136 -15.57 -5.60 -18.28
CA MET A 136 -14.88 -6.67 -19.02
C MET A 136 -14.58 -6.26 -20.46
N SER A 137 -15.20 -5.18 -20.95
CA SER A 137 -15.02 -4.64 -22.28
C SER A 137 -15.20 -3.12 -22.27
N ALA A 138 -14.70 -2.45 -23.32
CA ALA A 138 -14.93 -1.01 -23.50
C ALA A 138 -16.43 -0.67 -23.62
N ALA A 139 -17.26 -1.59 -24.13
CA ALA A 139 -18.70 -1.42 -24.18
C ALA A 139 -19.38 -1.51 -22.81
N ASP A 140 -18.73 -2.17 -21.84
CA ASP A 140 -19.21 -2.26 -20.45
C ASP A 140 -18.69 -1.11 -19.57
N MET A 141 -17.80 -0.25 -20.10
CA MET A 141 -17.33 0.92 -19.36
C MET A 141 -18.51 1.85 -19.10
N GLU A 142 -18.69 2.24 -17.84
CA GLU A 142 -19.78 3.09 -17.38
C GLU A 142 -21.19 2.51 -17.64
N ALA A 143 -21.28 1.21 -17.91
CA ALA A 143 -22.54 0.52 -18.12
C ALA A 143 -23.30 0.34 -16.79
N ARG A 144 -24.60 0.67 -16.82
CA ARG A 144 -25.49 0.54 -15.68
C ARG A 144 -26.04 -0.88 -15.57
N LEU A 145 -25.94 -1.46 -14.38
CA LEU A 145 -26.54 -2.73 -13.99
C LEU A 145 -28.03 -2.55 -13.65
N ALA A 146 -28.79 -3.65 -13.73
CA ALA A 146 -30.20 -3.65 -13.36
C ALA A 146 -30.44 -3.23 -11.89
N CYS A 147 -29.45 -3.47 -11.02
CA CYS A 147 -29.46 -3.08 -9.62
C CYS A 147 -29.06 -1.61 -9.35
N GLY A 148 -28.88 -0.80 -10.41
CA GLY A 148 -28.53 0.62 -10.30
C GLY A 148 -27.04 0.94 -10.34
N LEU A 149 -26.17 0.00 -9.94
CA LEU A 149 -24.72 0.17 -9.92
C LEU A 149 -24.11 0.33 -11.33
N VAL A 150 -22.93 0.94 -11.41
CA VAL A 150 -22.24 1.29 -12.66
C VAL A 150 -20.88 0.56 -12.70
N LYS A 151 -20.57 -0.04 -13.84
CA LYS A 151 -19.28 -0.71 -14.10
C LYS A 151 -18.21 0.27 -14.58
N GLY A 152 -16.95 -0.10 -14.40
CA GLY A 152 -15.80 0.65 -14.91
C GLY A 152 -15.59 2.02 -14.26
N HIS A 153 -16.20 2.26 -13.09
CA HIS A 153 -16.10 3.52 -12.37
C HIS A 153 -15.78 3.30 -10.88
N ALA A 154 -15.20 4.32 -10.24
CA ALA A 154 -14.81 4.31 -8.84
C ALA A 154 -15.92 4.88 -7.95
N TYR A 155 -16.27 4.15 -6.90
CA TYR A 155 -17.12 4.61 -5.82
C TYR A 155 -16.25 4.99 -4.61
N ALA A 156 -16.67 6.01 -3.86
CA ALA A 156 -16.07 6.34 -2.58
C ALA A 156 -16.84 5.65 -1.46
N VAL A 157 -16.16 4.99 -0.53
CA VAL A 157 -16.81 4.47 0.68
C VAL A 157 -16.81 5.58 1.73
N THR A 158 -18.00 6.05 2.10
CA THR A 158 -18.15 7.22 2.99
C THR A 158 -18.45 6.81 4.43
N ASP A 159 -18.99 5.61 4.67
CA ASP A 159 -19.21 5.09 6.02
C ASP A 159 -19.20 3.55 6.08
N VAL A 160 -18.81 2.99 7.22
CA VAL A 160 -18.74 1.55 7.48
C VAL A 160 -19.19 1.31 8.91
N ARG A 161 -20.27 0.54 9.12
CA ARG A 161 -20.89 0.41 10.45
C ARG A 161 -21.49 -0.95 10.73
N LYS A 162 -21.50 -1.32 12.02
CA LYS A 162 -22.32 -2.42 12.54
C LYS A 162 -23.64 -1.88 13.05
N VAL A 163 -24.73 -2.19 12.35
CA VAL A 163 -26.08 -1.72 12.67
C VAL A 163 -26.81 -2.76 13.49
N ARG A 164 -27.48 -2.36 14.58
CA ARG A 164 -28.28 -3.27 15.39
C ARG A 164 -29.71 -3.34 14.86
N LEU A 165 -30.22 -4.55 14.67
CA LEU A 165 -31.60 -4.77 14.24
C LEU A 165 -32.55 -4.85 15.46
N GLY A 166 -33.78 -4.36 15.30
CA GLY A 166 -34.87 -4.49 16.28
C GLY A 166 -35.32 -3.20 16.96
N HIS A 167 -36.48 -3.27 17.62
CA HIS A 167 -37.11 -2.18 18.36
C HIS A 167 -37.27 -2.52 19.85
N GLY A 168 -37.08 -1.54 20.73
CA GLY A 168 -37.37 -1.65 22.17
C GLY A 168 -36.34 -2.42 23.00
N LEU A 169 -36.64 -2.60 24.30
CA LEU A 169 -35.74 -3.19 25.32
C LEU A 169 -35.33 -4.64 25.04
N LEU A 170 -36.09 -5.38 24.23
CA LEU A 170 -35.79 -6.79 23.86
C LEU A 170 -34.64 -6.93 22.87
N SER A 171 -34.32 -5.88 22.09
CA SER A 171 -33.15 -5.84 21.20
C SER A 171 -31.81 -5.89 21.96
N PHE A 172 -31.81 -5.57 23.26
CA PHE A 172 -30.62 -5.69 24.11
C PHE A 172 -30.23 -7.15 24.40
N PHE A 173 -31.16 -8.10 24.26
CA PHE A 173 -30.93 -9.50 24.63
C PHE A 173 -30.73 -10.44 23.42
N LYS A 174 -31.13 -10.01 22.21
CA LYS A 174 -30.84 -10.68 20.93
C LYS A 174 -30.41 -9.64 19.90
N SER A 175 -29.16 -9.15 20.01
CA SER A 175 -28.65 -8.16 19.05
C SER A 175 -28.07 -8.86 17.82
N GLU A 176 -28.92 -9.14 16.83
CA GLU A 176 -28.41 -9.37 15.49
C GLU A 176 -27.78 -8.06 15.00
N LYS A 177 -26.51 -8.14 14.57
CA LYS A 177 -25.76 -7.01 14.04
C LYS A 177 -25.58 -7.22 12.56
N LEU A 178 -25.90 -6.20 11.78
CA LEU A 178 -25.73 -6.17 10.35
C LEU A 178 -24.50 -5.34 10.01
N ASP A 179 -23.57 -5.94 9.29
CA ASP A 179 -22.38 -5.27 8.79
C ASP A 179 -22.74 -4.51 7.52
N MET A 180 -22.68 -3.18 7.59
CA MET A 180 -23.18 -2.25 6.58
C MET A 180 -22.07 -1.36 6.05
N ILE A 181 -22.17 -1.00 4.78
CA ILE A 181 -21.24 -0.11 4.10
C ILE A 181 -22.03 0.93 3.29
N ARG A 182 -21.59 2.19 3.36
CA ARG A 182 -22.13 3.30 2.58
C ARG A 182 -21.15 3.71 1.50
N MET A 183 -21.65 3.83 0.28
CA MET A 183 -20.88 4.30 -0.86
C MET A 183 -21.49 5.57 -1.41
N ARG A 184 -20.67 6.33 -2.15
CA ARG A 184 -21.08 7.47 -2.94
C ARG A 184 -20.63 7.30 -4.38
N ASN A 185 -21.56 7.47 -5.31
CA ASN A 185 -21.27 7.68 -6.72
C ASN A 185 -20.80 9.15 -6.92
N PRO A 186 -19.58 9.39 -7.44
CA PRO A 186 -19.08 10.75 -7.68
C PRO A 186 -19.93 11.61 -8.62
N TRP A 187 -20.75 11.00 -9.49
CA TRP A 187 -21.67 11.74 -10.36
C TRP A 187 -22.86 12.35 -9.63
N GLY A 188 -23.09 11.97 -8.37
CA GLY A 188 -24.20 12.49 -7.57
C GLY A 188 -25.58 12.04 -8.06
N GLU A 189 -25.64 10.95 -8.82
CA GLU A 189 -26.86 10.31 -9.30
C GLU A 189 -26.63 8.79 -9.40
N ARG A 190 -27.71 8.02 -9.62
CA ARG A 190 -27.69 6.57 -9.93
C ARG A 190 -27.25 5.70 -8.76
N GLU A 191 -28.18 5.52 -7.85
CA GLU A 191 -28.02 4.74 -6.64
C GLU A 191 -28.41 3.27 -6.79
N TRP A 192 -27.98 2.49 -5.80
CA TRP A 192 -28.41 1.13 -5.55
C TRP A 192 -29.93 1.06 -5.32
N ASN A 193 -30.63 0.16 -6.02
CA ASN A 193 -32.09 -0.01 -5.89
C ASN A 193 -32.50 -1.35 -5.22
N GLY A 194 -31.54 -2.08 -4.64
CA GLY A 194 -31.79 -3.34 -3.95
C GLY A 194 -32.10 -3.16 -2.45
N PRO A 195 -31.96 -4.24 -1.66
CA PRO A 195 -32.13 -4.18 -0.21
C PRO A 195 -31.26 -3.09 0.45
N TRP A 196 -31.84 -2.35 1.40
CA TRP A 196 -31.20 -1.22 2.09
C TRP A 196 -30.89 0.01 1.22
N SER A 197 -31.42 0.07 -0.01
CA SER A 197 -31.52 1.32 -0.77
C SER A 197 -32.32 2.38 0.00
N ASP A 198 -32.25 3.63 -0.42
CA ASP A 198 -32.85 4.76 0.30
C ASP A 198 -34.36 4.62 0.51
N THR A 199 -35.05 3.96 -0.43
CA THR A 199 -36.50 3.71 -0.37
C THR A 199 -36.87 2.30 0.15
N SER A 200 -35.90 1.51 0.60
CA SER A 200 -36.09 0.11 1.02
C SER A 200 -36.92 -0.02 2.31
N GLU A 201 -37.87 -0.95 2.34
CA GLU A 201 -38.71 -1.22 3.52
C GLU A 201 -37.90 -1.86 4.67
N GLU A 202 -36.75 -2.46 4.36
CA GLU A 202 -35.84 -3.07 5.33
C GLU A 202 -35.40 -2.08 6.42
N TRP A 203 -35.36 -0.79 6.11
CA TRP A 203 -35.09 0.28 7.08
C TRP A 203 -36.11 0.38 8.22
N GLN A 204 -37.32 -0.19 8.05
CA GLN A 204 -38.29 -0.30 9.14
C GLN A 204 -37.82 -1.22 10.27
N LYS A 205 -36.85 -2.11 10.00
CA LYS A 205 -36.23 -2.99 11.01
C LYS A 205 -35.22 -2.25 11.90
N VAL A 206 -34.83 -1.03 11.53
CA VAL A 206 -33.86 -0.20 12.26
C VAL A 206 -34.60 0.93 12.98
N SER A 207 -34.27 1.14 14.26
CA SER A 207 -34.88 2.20 15.07
C SER A 207 -34.62 3.59 14.46
N LYS A 208 -35.55 4.53 14.69
CA LYS A 208 -35.42 5.90 14.16
C LYS A 208 -34.12 6.58 14.63
N SER A 209 -33.75 6.40 15.90
CA SER A 209 -32.51 6.98 16.46
C SER A 209 -31.25 6.43 15.79
N GLU A 210 -31.21 5.14 15.46
CA GLU A 210 -30.06 4.56 14.74
C GLU A 210 -30.00 5.07 13.29
N ARG A 211 -31.14 5.22 12.60
CA ARG A 211 -31.20 5.82 11.25
C ARG A 211 -30.71 7.26 11.24
N GLU A 212 -31.13 8.08 12.21
CA GLU A 212 -30.66 9.46 12.38
C GLU A 212 -29.13 9.50 12.62
N LYS A 213 -28.57 8.58 13.43
CA LYS A 213 -27.12 8.48 13.65
C LYS A 213 -26.33 8.02 12.42
N MET A 214 -26.97 7.28 11.52
CA MET A 214 -26.38 6.86 10.26
C MET A 214 -26.40 7.98 9.21
N GLY A 215 -27.02 9.13 9.53
CA GLY A 215 -27.11 10.26 8.61
C GLY A 215 -27.90 9.91 7.36
N MET A 216 -28.91 9.06 7.48
CA MET A 216 -29.74 8.67 6.34
C MET A 216 -30.55 9.88 5.85
N THR A 217 -30.25 10.30 4.63
CA THR A 217 -31.08 11.17 3.79
C THR A 217 -31.84 10.29 2.79
N VAL A 218 -32.91 10.82 2.20
CA VAL A 218 -33.61 10.19 1.07
C VAL A 218 -33.57 11.23 -0.04
N GLU A 219 -32.42 11.32 -0.70
CA GLU A 219 -32.09 12.32 -1.71
C GLU A 219 -31.28 11.61 -2.79
N ASP A 220 -31.52 11.92 -4.07
CA ASP A 220 -30.69 11.39 -5.18
C ASP A 220 -29.38 12.20 -5.22
N ASP A 221 -28.49 11.89 -4.28
CA ASP A 221 -27.18 12.53 -4.09
C ASP A 221 -26.01 11.59 -4.40
N GLY A 222 -26.34 10.37 -4.84
CA GLY A 222 -25.42 9.30 -5.18
C GLY A 222 -24.92 8.51 -3.99
N GLU A 223 -25.28 8.87 -2.74
CA GLU A 223 -24.99 8.07 -1.55
C GLU A 223 -26.01 6.95 -1.37
N PHE A 224 -25.55 5.75 -1.01
CA PHE A 224 -26.43 4.63 -0.70
C PHE A 224 -25.77 3.65 0.24
N TRP A 225 -26.59 2.93 1.00
CA TRP A 225 -26.16 1.85 1.88
C TRP A 225 -26.45 0.48 1.26
N MET A 226 -25.63 -0.50 1.62
CA MET A 226 -25.94 -1.92 1.42
C MET A 226 -25.28 -2.77 2.49
N THR A 227 -25.68 -4.05 2.54
CA THR A 227 -24.99 -5.03 3.38
C THR A 227 -23.57 -5.29 2.86
N PHE A 228 -22.65 -5.63 3.75
CA PHE A 228 -21.29 -6.00 3.34
C PHE A 228 -21.26 -7.32 2.54
N GLU A 229 -22.27 -8.16 2.70
CA GLU A 229 -22.47 -9.36 1.87
C GLU A 229 -22.79 -8.98 0.42
N ASP A 230 -23.77 -8.10 0.19
CA ASP A 230 -24.07 -7.60 -1.15
C ASP A 230 -22.87 -6.86 -1.75
N PHE A 231 -22.15 -6.09 -0.94
CA PHE A 231 -20.92 -5.45 -1.38
C PHE A 231 -19.92 -6.47 -1.96
N CYS A 232 -19.62 -7.55 -1.22
CA CYS A 232 -18.71 -8.60 -1.71
C CYS A 232 -19.26 -9.34 -2.94
N ARG A 233 -20.59 -9.37 -3.11
CA ARG A 233 -21.25 -10.02 -4.24
C ARG A 233 -21.19 -9.21 -5.54
N TYR A 234 -21.35 -7.90 -5.45
CA TYR A 234 -21.50 -7.03 -6.62
C TYR A 234 -20.21 -6.27 -6.98
N PHE A 235 -19.38 -5.91 -6.01
CA PHE A 235 -18.13 -5.21 -6.26
C PHE A 235 -16.98 -6.17 -6.53
N THR A 236 -16.06 -5.77 -7.39
CA THR A 236 -14.91 -6.59 -7.78
C THR A 236 -13.63 -6.17 -7.08
N ASP A 237 -13.49 -4.90 -6.71
CA ASP A 237 -12.28 -4.38 -6.11
C ASP A 237 -12.59 -3.44 -4.95
N ILE A 238 -11.74 -3.49 -3.93
CA ILE A 238 -11.69 -2.50 -2.86
C ILE A 238 -10.24 -2.07 -2.62
N ILE A 239 -10.04 -0.77 -2.52
CA ILE A 239 -8.75 -0.14 -2.28
C ILE A 239 -8.83 0.54 -0.92
N LYS A 240 -8.00 0.09 0.01
CA LYS A 240 -7.87 0.69 1.35
C LYS A 240 -6.60 1.53 1.41
N CYS A 241 -6.72 2.85 1.38
CA CYS A 241 -5.61 3.75 1.60
C CYS A 241 -5.49 4.10 3.09
N ARG A 242 -4.41 3.64 3.73
CA ARG A 242 -4.10 3.94 5.12
C ARG A 242 -3.34 5.24 5.21
N LEU A 243 -3.87 6.19 5.97
CA LEU A 243 -3.09 7.32 6.46
C LEU A 243 -2.24 6.82 7.62
N ILE A 244 -0.95 6.66 7.37
CA ILE A 244 -0.05 6.08 8.36
C ILE A 244 0.42 7.19 9.29
N ASN A 245 -0.01 7.10 10.55
CA ASN A 245 0.45 7.97 11.60
C ASN A 245 1.80 7.48 12.13
N THR A 246 2.86 8.21 11.81
CA THR A 246 4.23 8.00 12.29
C THR A 246 4.59 8.92 13.46
N SER A 247 3.62 9.69 14.00
CA SER A 247 3.87 10.63 15.09
C SER A 247 4.06 9.90 16.42
N TYR A 248 5.21 10.13 17.06
CA TYR A 248 5.55 9.62 18.39
C TYR A 248 4.61 10.10 19.51
N LEU A 249 3.78 11.12 19.27
CA LEU A 249 2.87 11.71 20.26
C LEU A 249 1.43 11.16 20.16
N SER A 250 1.20 10.13 19.36
CA SER A 250 -0.12 9.54 19.13
C SER A 250 -0.54 8.58 20.25
N ILE A 251 -1.83 8.61 20.61
CA ILE A 251 -2.48 7.64 21.50
C ILE A 251 -2.90 6.34 20.79
N HIS A 252 -2.73 6.27 19.46
CA HIS A 252 -3.08 5.10 18.65
C HIS A 252 -1.82 4.41 18.13
N LYS A 253 -1.95 3.10 17.82
CA LYS A 253 -0.89 2.26 17.23
C LYS A 253 -0.12 3.03 16.15
N THR A 254 1.12 3.37 16.45
CA THR A 254 2.09 3.98 15.55
C THR A 254 2.71 2.88 14.70
N TRP A 255 2.85 3.15 13.41
CA TRP A 255 3.70 2.33 12.54
C TRP A 255 5.04 3.03 12.44
N GLU A 256 6.12 2.25 12.48
CA GLU A 256 7.44 2.72 12.13
C GLU A 256 7.65 2.48 10.65
N GLU A 257 8.04 3.54 9.94
CA GLU A 257 8.23 3.53 8.50
C GLU A 257 9.72 3.57 8.16
N ALA A 258 10.18 2.58 7.39
CA ALA A 258 11.46 2.65 6.71
C ALA A 258 11.24 2.98 5.24
N VAL A 259 11.89 4.05 4.76
CA VAL A 259 11.81 4.53 3.38
C VAL A 259 13.19 4.43 2.72
N LEU A 260 13.31 3.66 1.65
CA LEU A 260 14.57 3.50 0.91
C LEU A 260 14.35 3.75 -0.58
N HIS A 261 15.23 4.53 -1.18
CA HIS A 261 15.29 4.72 -2.63
C HIS A 261 16.31 3.74 -3.21
N GLY A 262 15.90 2.99 -4.22
CA GLY A 262 16.73 2.01 -4.91
C GLY A 262 16.64 2.12 -6.42
N ALA A 263 17.46 1.36 -7.12
CA ALA A 263 17.42 1.29 -8.57
C ALA A 263 17.83 -0.09 -9.10
N TRP A 264 17.13 -0.54 -10.13
CA TRP A 264 17.61 -1.60 -11.02
C TRP A 264 18.57 -0.97 -12.02
N THR A 265 19.84 -1.33 -11.92
CA THR A 265 20.91 -0.81 -12.79
C THR A 265 21.59 -1.95 -13.53
N ARG A 266 21.95 -1.70 -14.79
CA ARG A 266 22.66 -2.65 -15.62
C ARG A 266 24.17 -2.40 -15.50
N HIS A 267 24.94 -3.48 -15.36
CA HIS A 267 26.40 -3.42 -15.37
C HIS A 267 26.97 -4.71 -15.97
N ASP A 268 28.14 -4.63 -16.62
CA ASP A 268 28.78 -5.79 -17.27
C ASP A 268 29.38 -6.79 -16.26
N ASP A 269 29.97 -6.27 -15.17
CA ASP A 269 30.35 -7.05 -13.99
C ASP A 269 29.10 -7.59 -13.26
N PRO A 270 28.89 -8.93 -13.17
CA PRO A 270 27.75 -9.53 -12.49
C PRO A 270 27.60 -9.15 -11.02
N LEU A 271 28.70 -8.87 -10.32
CA LEU A 271 28.66 -8.46 -8.91
C LEU A 271 28.10 -7.04 -8.73
N LYS A 272 28.18 -6.22 -9.77
CA LYS A 272 27.68 -4.83 -9.78
C LYS A 272 26.35 -4.67 -10.52
N ASN A 273 25.93 -5.67 -11.28
CA ASN A 273 24.62 -5.67 -11.92
C ASN A 273 23.51 -5.70 -10.86
N ARG A 274 22.44 -4.94 -11.06
CA ARG A 274 21.28 -4.82 -10.15
C ARG A 274 19.95 -5.02 -10.88
N SER A 275 19.96 -5.49 -12.12
CA SER A 275 18.75 -5.78 -12.91
C SER A 275 18.66 -7.29 -13.20
N GLY A 276 18.48 -8.08 -12.15
CA GLY A 276 18.61 -9.54 -12.18
C GLY A 276 17.35 -10.31 -12.58
N GLY A 277 16.19 -9.65 -12.64
CA GLY A 277 14.91 -10.29 -12.93
C GLY A 277 14.36 -11.09 -11.74
N CYS A 278 13.18 -11.69 -11.91
CA CYS A 278 12.50 -12.46 -10.86
C CYS A 278 13.14 -13.84 -10.64
N ILE A 279 12.62 -14.60 -9.67
CA ILE A 279 13.15 -15.93 -9.26
C ILE A 279 13.19 -16.97 -10.39
N ASN A 280 12.47 -16.76 -11.49
CA ASN A 280 12.55 -17.59 -12.69
C ASN A 280 13.95 -17.54 -13.34
N HIS A 281 14.71 -16.46 -13.08
CA HIS A 281 16.06 -16.24 -13.58
C HIS A 281 17.09 -16.49 -12.46
N LYS A 282 17.19 -17.73 -12.00
CA LYS A 282 17.97 -18.12 -10.81
C LYS A 282 19.43 -17.63 -10.84
N ASP A 283 20.06 -17.63 -12.02
CA ASP A 283 21.46 -17.24 -12.19
C ASP A 283 21.70 -15.74 -11.94
N THR A 284 20.69 -14.91 -12.15
CA THR A 284 20.78 -13.45 -12.06
C THR A 284 19.93 -12.85 -10.94
N PHE A 285 18.98 -13.61 -10.37
CA PHE A 285 18.04 -13.13 -9.36
C PHE A 285 18.72 -12.46 -8.15
N LEU A 286 19.78 -13.06 -7.62
CA LEU A 286 20.50 -12.51 -6.46
C LEU A 286 21.36 -11.28 -6.78
N GLN A 287 21.49 -10.92 -8.07
CA GLN A 287 22.16 -9.69 -8.48
C GLN A 287 21.29 -8.46 -8.16
N ASN A 288 19.96 -8.59 -8.05
CA ASN A 288 19.08 -7.46 -7.70
C ASN A 288 19.51 -6.75 -6.39
N PRO A 289 19.06 -5.50 -6.14
CA PRO A 289 19.23 -4.86 -4.85
C PRO A 289 18.66 -5.75 -3.73
N GLN A 290 19.29 -5.71 -2.56
CA GLN A 290 18.88 -6.53 -1.42
C GLN A 290 18.81 -5.64 -0.20
N TYR A 291 17.70 -5.68 0.52
CA TYR A 291 17.51 -4.88 1.73
C TYR A 291 17.23 -5.80 2.90
N VAL A 292 17.93 -5.58 3.99
CA VAL A 292 17.73 -6.33 5.25
C VAL A 292 16.79 -5.53 6.15
N PHE A 293 15.93 -6.22 6.89
CA PHE A 293 15.10 -5.63 7.95
C PHE A 293 14.80 -6.68 9.04
N ASP A 294 14.50 -6.19 10.23
CA ASP A 294 14.27 -7.01 11.42
C ASP A 294 12.82 -6.92 11.89
N VAL A 295 12.26 -8.08 12.25
CA VAL A 295 11.01 -8.20 12.99
C VAL A 295 11.37 -8.56 14.42
N LYS A 296 11.11 -7.63 15.34
CA LYS A 296 11.55 -7.72 16.76
C LYS A 296 10.49 -8.28 17.69
N LYS A 297 9.23 -8.36 17.25
CA LYS A 297 8.14 -9.01 18.01
C LYS A 297 8.08 -10.49 17.66
N ALA A 298 7.54 -11.30 18.56
CA ALA A 298 7.33 -12.74 18.34
C ALA A 298 6.59 -13.02 17.03
N GLU A 299 5.59 -12.18 16.73
CA GLU A 299 4.87 -12.09 15.47
C GLU A 299 4.48 -10.63 15.24
N ASP A 300 4.69 -10.12 14.04
CA ASP A 300 4.33 -8.76 13.64
C ASP A 300 3.67 -8.74 12.26
N GLU A 301 2.67 -7.86 12.11
CA GLU A 301 2.05 -7.60 10.82
C GLU A 301 2.95 -6.64 10.05
N VAL A 302 3.49 -7.06 8.91
CA VAL A 302 4.40 -6.26 8.10
C VAL A 302 3.69 -5.82 6.82
N LEU A 303 3.73 -4.52 6.54
CA LEU A 303 3.23 -3.97 5.28
C LEU A 303 4.42 -3.51 4.44
N ILE A 304 4.43 -3.88 3.16
CA ILE A 304 5.52 -3.56 2.25
C ILE A 304 4.93 -3.00 0.97
N SER A 305 5.47 -1.86 0.53
CA SER A 305 5.12 -1.24 -0.73
C SER A 305 6.37 -0.95 -1.54
N ILE A 306 6.36 -1.37 -2.82
CA ILE A 306 7.33 -0.96 -3.81
C ILE A 306 6.62 -0.10 -4.83
N GLN A 307 7.14 1.10 -5.08
CA GLN A 307 6.67 1.98 -6.13
C GLN A 307 7.79 2.18 -7.16
N GLN A 308 7.54 1.96 -8.44
CA GLN A 308 8.48 2.34 -9.49
C GLN A 308 8.32 3.82 -9.84
N LYS A 309 9.44 4.50 -10.10
CA LYS A 309 9.42 5.88 -10.56
C LYS A 309 8.89 5.92 -11.99
N PRO A 310 7.87 6.75 -12.28
CA PRO A 310 7.37 6.87 -13.64
C PRO A 310 8.49 7.25 -14.59
N LYS A 311 8.68 6.47 -15.66
CA LYS A 311 9.55 6.87 -16.76
C LYS A 311 8.91 8.10 -17.40
N ARG A 312 9.69 9.16 -17.63
CA ARG A 312 9.27 10.30 -18.45
C ARG A 312 9.15 9.82 -19.89
N THR A 313 8.04 9.18 -20.26
CA THR A 313 7.70 8.98 -21.68
C THR A 313 7.41 10.33 -22.32
N SER A 314 7.62 10.40 -23.63
CA SER A 314 7.39 11.62 -24.39
C SER A 314 5.97 12.15 -24.11
N ARG A 315 5.85 13.48 -23.95
CA ARG A 315 4.60 14.20 -23.62
C ARG A 315 3.38 13.89 -24.51
N LYS A 316 3.54 13.08 -25.57
CA LYS A 316 2.50 12.74 -26.54
C LYS A 316 1.68 11.49 -26.22
N GLU A 317 2.15 10.58 -25.36
CA GLU A 317 1.47 9.28 -25.14
C GLU A 317 0.87 9.11 -23.73
N GLY A 318 1.01 10.12 -22.85
CA GLY A 318 0.25 10.26 -21.60
C GLY A 318 0.53 9.24 -20.48
N LYS A 319 0.94 8.01 -20.78
CA LYS A 319 1.24 6.96 -19.81
C LYS A 319 2.57 6.30 -20.15
N GLY A 320 3.53 6.38 -19.23
CA GLY A 320 4.75 5.57 -19.34
C GLY A 320 4.43 4.10 -19.13
N GLU A 321 5.11 3.21 -19.85
CA GLU A 321 5.00 1.78 -19.62
C GLU A 321 5.57 1.43 -18.23
N ASN A 322 4.72 0.91 -17.36
CA ASN A 322 5.14 0.33 -16.09
C ASN A 322 5.80 -1.01 -16.34
N LEU A 323 6.95 -1.24 -15.72
CA LEU A 323 7.56 -2.56 -15.68
C LEU A 323 6.68 -3.49 -14.82
N ALA A 324 6.63 -4.77 -15.18
CA ALA A 324 6.13 -5.78 -14.25
C ALA A 324 7.12 -5.90 -13.10
N ILE A 325 6.71 -5.51 -11.90
CA ILE A 325 7.57 -5.50 -10.70
C ILE A 325 6.99 -6.39 -9.62
N GLY A 326 7.85 -6.87 -8.73
CA GLY A 326 7.49 -7.69 -7.58
C GLY A 326 8.69 -7.89 -6.66
N PHE A 327 8.52 -8.65 -5.59
CA PHE A 327 9.59 -8.92 -4.64
C PHE A 327 9.39 -10.22 -3.87
N ASP A 328 10.52 -10.78 -3.42
CA ASP A 328 10.57 -11.95 -2.56
C ASP A 328 11.19 -11.60 -1.21
N ILE A 329 10.68 -12.22 -0.15
CA ILE A 329 11.18 -12.07 1.23
C ILE A 329 11.76 -13.40 1.67
N HIS A 330 13.00 -13.35 2.15
CA HIS A 330 13.73 -14.51 2.63
C HIS A 330 14.10 -14.34 4.10
N LYS A 331 13.94 -15.40 4.91
CA LYS A 331 14.46 -15.42 6.27
C LYS A 331 15.96 -15.71 6.23
N VAL A 332 16.74 -14.94 6.98
CA VAL A 332 18.20 -15.03 7.01
C VAL A 332 18.73 -15.05 8.45
N GLU A 333 20.04 -15.21 8.58
CA GLU A 333 20.76 -15.23 9.86
C GLU A 333 20.69 -13.87 10.54
N LEU A 334 20.55 -13.87 11.88
CA LEU A 334 20.39 -12.66 12.69
C LEU A 334 21.55 -11.68 12.60
N ASN A 335 22.74 -12.15 12.22
CA ASN A 335 23.95 -11.35 12.10
C ASN A 335 24.31 -11.03 10.63
N ARG A 336 23.40 -11.26 9.67
CA ARG A 336 23.69 -10.99 8.26
C ARG A 336 23.98 -9.52 8.03
N ASN A 337 25.16 -9.26 7.44
CA ASN A 337 25.66 -7.93 7.08
C ASN A 337 26.01 -7.80 5.59
N TYR A 338 26.05 -8.92 4.86
CA TYR A 338 26.48 -9.03 3.48
C TYR A 338 25.35 -9.57 2.60
N ARG A 339 25.47 -9.33 1.29
CA ARG A 339 24.52 -9.80 0.27
C ARG A 339 24.37 -11.32 0.30
N MET A 340 23.18 -11.79 -0.07
CA MET A 340 22.87 -13.18 -0.33
C MET A 340 23.44 -13.59 -1.68
N HIS A 341 24.22 -14.66 -1.67
CA HIS A 341 24.79 -15.33 -2.85
C HIS A 341 24.17 -16.71 -3.11
N THR A 342 23.45 -17.23 -2.11
CA THR A 342 22.65 -18.45 -2.19
C THR A 342 21.23 -18.13 -1.76
N LEU A 343 20.25 -18.79 -2.39
CA LEU A 343 18.85 -18.68 -2.00
C LEU A 343 18.64 -19.22 -0.59
N GLN A 344 18.02 -18.41 0.26
CA GLN A 344 17.63 -18.77 1.61
C GLN A 344 16.15 -19.20 1.65
N GLN A 345 15.61 -19.47 2.83
CA GLN A 345 14.20 -19.84 2.97
C GLN A 345 13.31 -18.66 2.57
N LYS A 346 12.61 -18.79 1.44
CA LYS A 346 11.54 -17.87 1.03
C LYS A 346 10.37 -18.00 1.99
N VAL A 347 9.96 -16.89 2.62
CA VAL A 347 8.84 -16.85 3.58
C VAL A 347 7.61 -16.16 3.00
N ALA A 348 7.78 -15.26 2.03
CA ALA A 348 6.69 -14.58 1.36
C ALA A 348 7.14 -14.04 -0.01
N SER A 349 6.18 -13.70 -0.87
CA SER A 349 6.40 -12.93 -2.09
C SER A 349 5.17 -12.14 -2.47
N SER A 350 5.40 -11.02 -3.17
CA SER A 350 4.31 -10.31 -3.83
C SER A 350 3.88 -11.02 -5.12
N ILE A 351 2.72 -10.62 -5.63
CA ILE A 351 2.40 -10.83 -7.04
C ILE A 351 3.33 -9.98 -7.93
N TYR A 352 3.44 -10.34 -9.21
CA TYR A 352 4.06 -9.50 -10.23
C TYR A 352 2.96 -8.86 -11.06
N ILE A 353 3.00 -7.53 -11.16
CA ILE A 353 2.00 -6.77 -11.90
C ILE A 353 2.66 -5.56 -12.57
N ASN A 354 2.18 -5.20 -13.74
CA ASN A 354 2.56 -4.02 -14.51
C ASN A 354 1.88 -2.74 -13.99
N SER A 355 1.95 -2.54 -12.67
CA SER A 355 1.38 -1.38 -11.98
C SER A 355 2.48 -0.47 -11.43
N ARG A 356 2.16 0.80 -11.18
CA ARG A 356 3.10 1.76 -10.59
C ARG A 356 3.58 1.33 -9.20
N SER A 357 2.73 0.65 -8.44
CA SER A 357 3.08 0.11 -7.13
C SER A 357 2.60 -1.33 -6.93
N VAL A 358 3.33 -2.06 -6.10
CA VAL A 358 2.97 -3.37 -5.58
C VAL A 358 2.96 -3.31 -4.06
N PHE A 359 1.95 -3.95 -3.47
CA PHE A 359 1.75 -3.99 -2.04
C PHE A 359 1.67 -5.44 -1.55
N LEU A 360 2.29 -5.72 -0.41
CA LEU A 360 2.12 -6.97 0.32
C LEU A 360 1.85 -6.68 1.79
N ARG A 361 0.87 -7.39 2.34
CA ARG A 361 0.62 -7.50 3.77
C ARG A 361 0.89 -8.95 4.16
N THR A 362 1.73 -9.17 5.17
CA THR A 362 2.07 -10.51 5.63
C THR A 362 2.44 -10.49 7.12
N ASP A 363 2.12 -11.57 7.84
CA ASP A 363 2.51 -11.75 9.22
C ASP A 363 3.86 -12.49 9.27
N LEU A 364 4.86 -11.89 9.91
CA LEU A 364 6.20 -12.45 10.04
C LEU A 364 6.53 -12.70 11.51
N LYS A 365 7.22 -13.81 11.77
CA LYS A 365 7.74 -14.12 13.10
C LYS A 365 8.99 -13.31 13.40
N GLU A 366 9.42 -13.33 14.65
CA GLU A 366 10.69 -12.74 15.05
C GLU A 366 11.85 -13.29 14.19
N GLY A 367 12.69 -12.37 13.71
CA GLY A 367 13.88 -12.71 12.94
C GLY A 367 14.34 -11.59 12.01
N ARG A 368 15.39 -11.90 11.26
CA ARG A 368 15.96 -11.05 10.23
C ARG A 368 15.56 -11.55 8.84
N TYR A 369 15.22 -10.61 7.98
CA TYR A 369 14.70 -10.87 6.65
C TYR A 369 15.44 -10.06 5.60
N VAL A 370 15.57 -10.62 4.40
CA VAL A 370 16.04 -9.91 3.20
C VAL A 370 14.90 -9.83 2.20
N ILE A 371 14.57 -8.61 1.79
CA ILE A 371 13.68 -8.33 0.67
C ILE A 371 14.50 -8.06 -0.60
N ILE A 372 14.11 -8.71 -1.70
CA ILE A 372 14.75 -8.58 -2.99
C ILE A 372 13.72 -8.02 -3.99
N PRO A 373 13.71 -6.69 -4.21
CA PRO A 373 12.87 -6.05 -5.21
C PRO A 373 13.37 -6.31 -6.63
N THR A 374 12.48 -6.75 -7.53
CA THR A 374 12.87 -7.14 -8.89
C THR A 374 11.86 -6.65 -9.93
N THR A 375 12.36 -6.49 -11.16
CA THR A 375 11.52 -6.56 -12.36
C THR A 375 11.26 -8.02 -12.71
N PHE A 376 10.20 -8.30 -13.47
CA PHE A 376 9.88 -9.66 -13.90
C PHE A 376 11.02 -10.24 -14.75
N ASP A 377 11.35 -9.57 -15.85
CA ASP A 377 12.46 -9.92 -16.73
C ASP A 377 13.77 -9.23 -16.31
N PRO A 378 14.94 -9.86 -16.54
CA PRO A 378 16.24 -9.26 -16.27
C PRO A 378 16.60 -8.14 -17.26
N GLY A 379 17.57 -7.31 -16.89
CA GLY A 379 18.13 -6.26 -17.75
C GLY A 379 17.30 -4.98 -17.83
N HIS A 380 16.09 -4.95 -17.26
CA HIS A 380 15.31 -3.73 -17.15
C HIS A 380 15.88 -2.78 -16.08
N VAL A 381 15.96 -1.50 -16.44
CA VAL A 381 16.45 -0.43 -15.56
C VAL A 381 15.32 0.49 -15.12
N GLY A 382 15.42 0.99 -13.89
CA GLY A 382 14.45 1.91 -13.29
C GLY A 382 14.76 2.20 -11.83
N GLU A 383 14.26 3.33 -11.35
CA GLU A 383 14.30 3.69 -9.92
C GLU A 383 13.03 3.19 -9.22
N PHE A 384 13.15 2.82 -7.95
CA PHE A 384 12.02 2.45 -7.11
C PHE A 384 12.13 3.02 -5.70
N LEU A 385 10.99 3.11 -5.02
CA LEU A 385 10.84 3.47 -3.63
C LEU A 385 10.32 2.24 -2.88
N LEU A 386 11.08 1.79 -1.89
CA LEU A 386 10.69 0.74 -0.96
C LEU A 386 10.22 1.39 0.34
N ARG A 387 9.02 1.03 0.78
CA ARG A 387 8.45 1.42 2.07
C ARG A 387 8.09 0.17 2.87
N ILE A 388 8.62 0.05 4.07
CA ILE A 388 8.32 -1.06 4.99
C ILE A 388 7.72 -0.48 6.27
N PHE A 389 6.61 -1.06 6.70
CA PHE A 389 5.91 -0.66 7.92
C PHE A 389 5.88 -1.83 8.90
N THR A 390 6.38 -1.58 10.09
CA THR A 390 6.43 -2.50 11.23
C THR A 390 5.93 -1.81 12.49
N ASP A 391 5.64 -2.56 13.54
CA ASP A 391 5.16 -1.95 14.80
C ASP A 391 6.26 -1.24 15.59
N VAL A 392 7.50 -1.62 15.34
CA VAL A 392 8.72 -1.09 15.98
C VAL A 392 9.79 -0.89 14.91
N PRO A 393 10.85 -0.08 15.16
CA PRO A 393 11.86 0.19 14.15
C PRO A 393 12.52 -1.09 13.64
N SER A 394 12.53 -1.27 12.32
CA SER A 394 12.98 -2.50 11.65
C SER A 394 14.46 -2.51 11.28
N ASP A 395 15.21 -1.46 11.60
CA ASP A 395 16.64 -1.30 11.26
C ASP A 395 16.93 -1.55 9.76
N CYS A 396 15.97 -1.18 8.90
CA CYS A 396 16.03 -1.51 7.49
C CYS A 396 17.15 -0.75 6.76
N ARG A 397 17.95 -1.48 5.96
CA ARG A 397 19.06 -0.92 5.18
C ARG A 397 19.40 -1.78 3.97
N GLU A 398 20.10 -1.19 3.01
CA GLU A 398 20.63 -1.93 1.86
C GLU A 398 21.84 -2.80 2.24
N LEU A 399 21.92 -4.00 1.66
CA LEU A 399 23.09 -4.86 1.66
C LEU A 399 23.91 -4.58 0.40
N THR A 400 25.00 -3.82 0.56
CA THR A 400 25.87 -3.38 -0.54
C THR A 400 27.17 -4.17 -0.64
N LEU A 401 27.60 -4.83 0.44
CA LEU A 401 28.85 -5.58 0.51
C LEU A 401 28.62 -7.06 0.15
N ASP A 402 29.41 -7.58 -0.76
CA ASP A 402 29.40 -9.01 -1.13
C ASP A 402 30.24 -9.87 -0.16
N GLU A 403 31.29 -9.30 0.42
CA GLU A 403 32.22 -9.99 1.33
C GLU A 403 32.80 -9.04 2.41
N PRO A 404 33.38 -9.60 3.50
CA PRO A 404 34.05 -8.80 4.52
C PRO A 404 35.18 -7.93 3.97
N PRO A 405 35.37 -6.70 4.46
CA PRO A 405 36.50 -5.89 4.00
C PRO A 405 37.84 -6.51 4.42
N HIS A 406 38.83 -6.45 3.54
CA HIS A 406 40.21 -6.74 3.90
C HIS A 406 40.71 -5.68 4.90
N THR A 407 41.11 -6.12 6.09
CA THR A 407 41.67 -5.26 7.13
C THR A 407 43.11 -5.65 7.43
N CYS A 408 43.82 -4.84 8.23
CA CYS A 408 45.18 -5.19 8.70
C CYS A 408 45.21 -6.54 9.43
N TRP A 409 44.11 -6.93 10.08
CA TRP A 409 43.94 -8.22 10.74
C TRP A 409 43.82 -9.38 9.76
N SER A 410 43.38 -9.15 8.51
CA SER A 410 43.31 -10.21 7.49
C SER A 410 44.69 -10.77 7.13
N GLY A 411 45.74 -9.95 7.24
CA GLY A 411 47.12 -10.40 7.06
C GLY A 411 47.69 -11.15 8.27
N MET A 412 47.17 -10.90 9.47
CA MET A 412 47.64 -11.51 10.72
C MET A 412 46.87 -12.78 11.12
N CYS A 413 45.57 -12.82 10.86
CA CYS A 413 44.65 -13.86 11.30
C CYS A 413 44.03 -14.66 10.14
N GLY A 414 44.41 -14.35 8.89
CA GLY A 414 43.79 -14.92 7.69
C GLY A 414 42.53 -14.17 7.27
N TYR A 415 42.19 -14.26 5.99
CA TYR A 415 40.95 -13.71 5.45
C TYR A 415 39.82 -14.76 5.53
N PRO A 416 38.59 -14.40 5.90
CA PRO A 416 37.47 -15.35 5.92
C PRO A 416 37.25 -15.98 4.54
N GLN A 417 37.29 -17.31 4.45
CA GLN A 417 37.08 -18.05 3.20
C GLN A 417 35.76 -18.83 3.18
N VAL A 418 35.13 -19.01 4.35
CA VAL A 418 33.92 -19.82 4.54
C VAL A 418 32.89 -19.02 5.34
N VAL A 419 31.63 -19.07 4.91
CA VAL A 419 30.47 -18.69 5.72
C VAL A 419 29.91 -19.95 6.36
N SER A 420 29.69 -19.89 7.67
CA SER A 420 29.06 -20.98 8.43
C SER A 420 27.70 -20.51 8.90
N GLN A 421 26.65 -21.19 8.44
CA GLN A 421 25.30 -20.97 8.95
C GLN A 421 25.07 -21.92 10.13
N ILE A 422 24.71 -21.37 11.28
CA ILE A 422 24.40 -22.15 12.48
C ILE A 422 22.94 -21.92 12.83
N HIS A 423 22.12 -22.95 12.61
CA HIS A 423 20.72 -22.95 13.02
C HIS A 423 20.62 -23.53 14.43
N VAL A 424 20.35 -22.68 15.43
CA VAL A 424 20.09 -23.13 16.80
C VAL A 424 18.66 -23.64 16.88
N LEU A 425 18.49 -24.96 17.03
CA LEU A 425 17.16 -25.60 17.07
C LEU A 425 16.55 -25.52 18.47
N THR A 426 17.36 -25.84 19.48
CA THR A 426 17.01 -25.72 20.88
C THR A 426 18.25 -25.37 21.69
N ALA A 427 18.06 -24.52 22.69
CA ALA A 427 19.08 -24.23 23.70
C ALA A 427 18.43 -24.38 25.07
N ALA A 428 18.98 -25.27 25.89
CA ALA A 428 18.50 -25.53 27.24
C ALA A 428 19.57 -25.11 28.27
N GLY A 429 19.14 -24.64 29.44
CA GLY A 429 20.05 -24.24 30.52
C GLY A 429 20.78 -22.91 30.28
N LEU A 430 20.26 -22.05 29.40
CA LEU A 430 20.75 -20.67 29.26
C LEU A 430 20.47 -19.91 30.55
N LYS A 431 21.52 -19.51 31.27
CA LYS A 431 21.37 -18.63 32.43
C LYS A 431 21.08 -17.21 31.96
N ASN A 432 20.08 -16.55 32.55
CA ASN A 432 20.00 -15.10 32.50
C ASN A 432 21.30 -14.54 33.13
N GLN A 433 22.13 -13.88 32.34
CA GLN A 433 23.25 -13.13 32.90
C GLN A 433 22.68 -11.83 33.46
N ASP A 434 22.38 -11.83 34.76
CA ASP A 434 22.22 -10.57 35.49
C ASP A 434 23.54 -9.82 35.46
N SER A 435 23.48 -8.49 35.47
CA SER A 435 24.61 -7.55 35.32
C SER A 435 25.73 -7.64 36.37
N GLN A 436 25.74 -8.69 37.21
CA GLN A 436 26.75 -8.98 38.22
C GLN A 436 27.29 -10.42 38.19
N GLY A 437 27.42 -11.05 37.02
CA GLY A 437 28.45 -12.06 36.76
C GLY A 437 28.51 -13.28 37.72
N GLY A 438 27.36 -13.87 38.08
CA GLY A 438 27.29 -15.04 38.95
C GLY A 438 27.56 -16.37 38.25
N ASN A 439 28.77 -16.91 38.45
CA ASN A 439 29.22 -18.22 37.96
C ASN A 439 28.34 -19.36 38.47
N GLY A 440 27.85 -20.20 37.56
CA GLY A 440 27.61 -21.60 37.90
C GLY A 440 27.61 -22.45 36.64
N LEU A 441 28.35 -23.54 36.71
CA LEU A 441 28.63 -24.47 35.63
C LEU A 441 27.38 -25.28 35.28
N SER A 442 26.62 -24.80 34.30
CA SER A 442 25.75 -25.64 33.48
C SER A 442 26.17 -25.39 32.03
N LEU A 443 26.74 -26.40 31.37
CA LEU A 443 27.11 -26.30 29.96
C LEU A 443 25.80 -26.16 29.16
N PRO A 444 25.61 -25.07 28.40
CA PRO A 444 24.44 -24.95 27.54
C PRO A 444 24.49 -26.09 26.51
N VAL A 445 23.43 -26.90 26.46
CA VAL A 445 23.26 -27.88 25.40
C VAL A 445 22.60 -27.16 24.24
N VAL A 446 23.36 -26.95 23.17
CA VAL A 446 22.90 -26.32 21.93
C VAL A 446 22.84 -27.40 20.86
N GLN A 447 21.64 -27.78 20.43
CA GLN A 447 21.48 -28.54 19.20
C GLN A 447 21.53 -27.58 18.02
N SER A 448 22.46 -27.82 17.09
CA SER A 448 22.59 -26.99 15.89
C SER A 448 22.78 -27.83 14.63
N GLN A 449 22.23 -27.33 13.52
CA GLN A 449 22.57 -27.78 12.18
C GLN A 449 23.58 -26.79 11.59
N ARG A 450 24.63 -27.30 10.95
CA ARG A 450 25.69 -26.50 10.32
C ARG A 450 25.69 -26.71 8.82
N ASP A 451 25.54 -25.63 8.08
CA ASP A 451 25.72 -25.59 6.63
C ASP A 451 26.91 -24.68 6.30
N TRP A 452 27.65 -25.02 5.24
CA TRP A 452 28.89 -24.34 4.85
C TRP A 452 28.74 -23.74 3.45
N GLU A 453 29.16 -22.48 3.28
CA GLU A 453 29.25 -21.82 1.98
C GLU A 453 30.67 -21.25 1.78
N LEU A 454 31.22 -21.38 0.57
CA LEU A 454 32.52 -20.79 0.22
C LEU A 454 32.30 -19.41 -0.40
N PHE A 455 33.12 -18.42 -0.03
CA PHE A 455 33.07 -17.07 -0.62
C PHE A 455 33.45 -17.04 -2.11
N GLN A 456 34.08 -18.11 -2.61
CA GLN A 456 34.43 -18.27 -4.01
C GLN A 456 33.89 -19.62 -4.51
N GLY A 457 33.22 -19.62 -5.66
CA GLY A 457 32.54 -20.78 -6.26
C GLY A 457 33.43 -21.96 -6.68
N GLU A 458 34.63 -22.13 -6.12
CA GLU A 458 35.41 -23.36 -6.28
C GLU A 458 35.03 -24.37 -5.19
N LYS A 459 34.15 -25.33 -5.54
CA LYS A 459 34.10 -26.61 -4.84
C LYS A 459 35.48 -27.26 -4.94
N ARG A 460 36.23 -27.29 -3.85
CA ARG A 460 37.29 -28.28 -3.66
C ARG A 460 36.93 -29.16 -2.47
N GLU A 461 36.68 -30.43 -2.77
CA GLU A 461 36.74 -31.49 -1.77
C GLU A 461 38.11 -31.43 -1.08
N MET A 462 38.11 -31.34 0.24
CA MET A 462 39.22 -31.88 1.01
C MET A 462 38.67 -32.79 2.10
N VAL A 463 39.24 -33.99 2.07
CA VAL A 463 38.92 -35.19 2.83
C VAL A 463 39.30 -35.03 4.31
N SER A 464 38.48 -35.69 5.14
CA SER A 464 38.57 -36.06 6.57
C SER A 464 38.47 -34.97 7.62
#